data_AF-A0A6J4TK43-F1
#
_entry.id   AF-A0A6J4TK43-F1
#
_cell.length_a   1.000
_cell.length_b   1.000
_cell.length_c   1.000
_cell.angle_alpha   90.00
_cell.angle_beta   90.00
_cell.angle_gamma   90.00
#
_symmetry.space_group_name_H-M   'P 1'
#
loop_
_entity.id
_entity.type
_entity.pdbx_description
1 polymer ?
#
loop_
_entity_poly.entity_id
_entity_poly.type
_entity_poly.pdbx_seq_one_letter_code
_entity_poly.pdbx_strand_id
1 'polypeptide(L)'
;MGFLRNVVTDLVEKRLWPVALLLVLALAAVPVLLGRGAEPEPAASAALPAATPAPATARAQIAVDVPVPANRERKGKLRDPFKQRKAKAAPAATAASSAITAKAASGADDADAGSFPAGSGAAPSGPMPSDVTPPASSGPSAPAAPDADAPKADAKDLYRISLRFGRTGKLRTRRDLARLTPLPTVDNPFFVFLGVLEGGKRAVFLVSTDAKATGDGVCKPSRTSCQTIELRVGDTEYFDVERASGPVQYQLDLVSITKEEAGSTSEAVAARARASKDGAEVLEAAGADALGGIDGYRFSRRTGLLERTPVASRASADDAAGQDEADAAETPADPAAAGEPAVAQAATADRAQDKRLRAAVRAVVRGVGRALSAVR
;
A
#
# COMPACT_ATOMS: atom_id res chain seq x y z
N MET A 1 -0.25 33.47 -20.29
CA MET A 1 -1.43 34.37 -20.24
C MET A 1 -2.65 33.90 -21.06
N GLY A 2 -2.57 32.79 -21.82
CA GLY A 2 -3.71 32.32 -22.65
C GLY A 2 -4.89 31.71 -21.87
N PHE A 3 -4.65 31.12 -20.70
CA PHE A 3 -5.68 30.45 -19.91
C PHE A 3 -6.79 31.41 -19.44
N LEU A 4 -6.43 32.61 -18.97
CA LEU A 4 -7.39 33.61 -18.51
C LEU A 4 -8.31 34.11 -19.65
N ARG A 5 -7.79 34.17 -20.88
CA ARG A 5 -8.59 34.55 -22.05
C ARG A 5 -9.63 33.48 -22.38
N ASN A 6 -9.25 32.20 -22.31
CA ASN A 6 -10.17 31.09 -22.56
C ASN A 6 -11.28 30.98 -21.52
N VAL A 7 -10.99 31.31 -20.25
CA VAL A 7 -12.00 31.38 -19.19
C VAL A 7 -12.96 32.54 -19.41
N VAL A 8 -12.47 33.72 -19.81
CA VAL A 8 -13.32 34.88 -20.10
C VAL A 8 -14.24 34.62 -21.29
N THR A 9 -13.76 33.96 -22.35
CA THR A 9 -14.59 33.61 -23.50
C THR A 9 -15.68 32.59 -23.15
N ASP A 10 -15.39 31.56 -22.35
CA ASP A 10 -16.38 30.56 -21.95
C ASP A 10 -17.50 31.16 -21.07
N LEU A 11 -17.18 32.16 -20.23
CA LEU A 11 -18.16 32.89 -19.42
C LEU A 11 -19.07 33.82 -20.26
N VAL A 12 -18.54 34.41 -21.33
CA VAL A 12 -19.31 35.28 -22.24
C VAL A 12 -20.18 34.44 -23.17
N GLU A 13 -19.64 33.38 -23.77
CA GLU A 13 -20.36 32.53 -24.72
C GLU A 13 -21.53 31.80 -24.07
N LYS A 14 -21.35 31.29 -22.83
CA LYS A 14 -22.43 30.61 -22.09
C LYS A 14 -23.41 31.57 -21.41
N ARG A 15 -23.30 32.88 -21.65
CA ARG A 15 -24.12 33.93 -20.99
C ARG A 15 -24.10 33.87 -19.46
N LEU A 16 -23.03 33.32 -18.87
CA LEU A 16 -22.86 33.17 -17.41
C LEU A 16 -22.27 34.45 -16.76
N TRP A 17 -21.94 35.46 -17.55
CA TRP A 17 -21.39 36.72 -17.08
C TRP A 17 -22.23 37.46 -16.00
N PRO A 18 -23.58 37.48 -16.04
CA PRO A 18 -24.38 38.08 -14.96
C PRO A 18 -24.20 37.39 -13.60
N VAL A 19 -24.03 36.07 -13.61
CA VAL A 19 -23.82 35.26 -12.40
C VAL A 19 -22.45 35.56 -11.79
N ALA A 20 -21.42 35.72 -12.63
CA ALA A 20 -20.10 36.12 -12.18
C ALA A 20 -20.10 37.52 -11.54
N LEU A 21 -20.85 38.47 -12.12
CA LEU A 21 -21.01 39.81 -11.58
C LEU A 21 -21.69 39.79 -10.19
N LEU A 22 -22.73 38.96 -10.03
CA LEU A 22 -23.42 38.77 -8.75
C LEU A 22 -22.51 38.16 -7.69
N LEU A 23 -21.70 37.15 -8.05
CA LEU A 23 -20.75 36.52 -7.14
C LEU A 23 -19.65 37.48 -6.65
N VAL A 24 -19.13 38.33 -7.52
CA VAL A 24 -18.14 39.35 -7.15
C VAL A 24 -18.76 40.37 -6.18
N LEU A 25 -20.02 40.77 -6.40
CA LEU A 25 -20.74 41.70 -5.53
C LEU A 25 -21.00 41.08 -4.15
N ALA A 26 -21.37 39.80 -4.10
CA ALA A 26 -21.53 39.06 -2.85
C ALA A 26 -20.21 38.96 -2.06
N LEU A 27 -19.08 38.75 -2.75
CA LEU A 27 -17.77 38.63 -2.11
C LEU A 27 -17.29 39.96 -1.50
N ALA A 28 -17.66 41.09 -2.10
CA ALA A 28 -17.41 42.43 -1.55
C ALA A 28 -18.29 42.79 -0.34
N ALA A 29 -19.47 42.18 -0.21
CA ALA A 29 -20.39 42.43 0.92
C ALA A 29 -19.93 41.77 2.23
N VAL A 30 -19.18 40.67 2.16
CA VAL A 30 -18.71 39.90 3.33
C VAL A 30 -17.90 40.75 4.32
N PRO A 31 -16.84 41.50 3.93
CA PRO A 31 -16.06 42.28 4.88
C PRO A 31 -16.86 43.44 5.50
N VAL A 32 -17.86 43.99 4.82
CA VAL A 32 -18.72 45.05 5.36
C VAL A 32 -19.65 44.51 6.45
N LEU A 33 -20.09 43.26 6.32
CA LEU A 33 -20.95 42.61 7.31
C LEU A 33 -20.18 42.09 8.53
N LEU A 34 -18.89 41.71 8.37
CA LEU A 34 -18.03 41.34 9.49
C LEU A 34 -17.38 42.54 10.22
N GLY A 35 -17.39 43.73 9.63
CA GLY A 35 -16.82 44.94 10.24
C GLY A 35 -17.69 45.63 11.29
N ARG A 36 -18.94 45.19 11.49
CA ARG A 36 -19.85 45.77 12.49
C ARG A 36 -19.61 45.10 13.84
N GLY A 37 -18.72 45.73 14.62
CA GLY A 37 -18.22 45.25 15.89
C GLY A 37 -19.30 44.92 16.93
N ALA A 38 -19.07 43.81 17.63
CA ALA A 38 -19.72 43.51 18.90
C ALA A 38 -19.02 44.30 20.01
N GLU A 39 -19.80 45.09 20.73
CA GLU A 39 -19.42 45.84 21.92
C GLU A 39 -19.10 44.87 23.08
N PRO A 40 -17.99 45.06 23.83
CA PRO A 40 -17.59 44.13 24.87
C PRO A 40 -18.45 44.33 26.13
N GLU A 41 -19.34 43.37 26.38
CA GLU A 41 -20.06 43.23 27.64
C GLU A 41 -19.11 42.71 28.75
N PRO A 42 -19.10 43.30 29.96
CA PRO A 42 -18.19 42.89 31.03
C PRO A 42 -18.69 41.62 31.71
N ALA A 43 -18.09 40.48 31.39
CA ALA A 43 -18.36 39.23 32.08
C ALA A 43 -17.67 39.18 33.45
N ALA A 44 -18.50 38.95 34.47
CA ALA A 44 -18.13 38.81 35.87
C ALA A 44 -17.17 37.64 36.13
N SER A 45 -16.28 37.85 37.10
CA SER A 45 -15.34 36.86 37.62
C SER A 45 -16.10 35.76 38.39
N ALA A 46 -16.13 34.55 37.85
CA ALA A 46 -16.63 33.35 38.54
C ALA A 46 -15.44 32.54 39.10
N ALA A 47 -15.57 32.16 40.36
CA ALA A 47 -14.56 31.48 41.16
C ALA A 47 -14.19 30.08 40.63
N LEU A 48 -12.91 29.74 40.82
CA LEU A 48 -12.28 28.45 40.53
C LEU A 48 -12.85 27.32 41.42
N PRO A 49 -13.30 26.18 40.86
CA PRO A 49 -13.38 24.93 41.61
C PRO A 49 -12.00 24.26 41.71
N ALA A 50 -11.78 23.66 42.89
CA ALA A 50 -10.54 23.01 43.31
C ALA A 50 -10.09 21.87 42.38
N ALA A 51 -8.77 21.79 42.20
CA ALA A 51 -8.10 20.76 41.42
C ALA A 51 -8.34 19.36 42.00
N THR A 52 -8.93 18.48 41.19
CA THR A 52 -8.95 17.03 41.42
C THR A 52 -7.70 16.44 40.76
N PRO A 53 -6.89 15.60 41.44
CA PRO A 53 -5.72 14.99 40.83
C PRO A 53 -6.11 14.05 39.69
N ALA A 54 -5.44 14.23 38.55
CA ALA A 54 -5.65 13.49 37.31
C ALA A 54 -5.28 12.00 37.44
N PRO A 55 -6.07 11.07 36.86
CA PRO A 55 -5.61 9.70 36.67
C PRO A 55 -4.48 9.67 35.62
N ALA A 56 -3.44 8.91 35.94
CA ALA A 56 -2.31 8.67 35.05
C ALA A 56 -2.76 8.13 33.70
N THR A 57 -2.10 8.60 32.65
CA THR A 57 -2.26 8.27 31.24
C THR A 57 -2.27 6.76 30.98
N ALA A 58 -3.47 6.20 30.80
CA ALA A 58 -3.66 4.92 30.14
C ALA A 58 -3.34 5.11 28.64
N ARG A 59 -2.17 4.63 28.22
CA ARG A 59 -1.82 4.47 26.81
C ARG A 59 -2.76 3.45 26.19
N ALA A 60 -3.30 3.76 25.01
CA ALA A 60 -4.04 2.81 24.18
C ALA A 60 -3.19 1.54 23.98
N GLN A 61 -3.66 0.42 24.52
CA GLN A 61 -3.08 -0.90 24.29
C GLN A 61 -3.91 -1.56 23.21
N ILE A 62 -3.26 -1.96 22.12
CA ILE A 62 -3.84 -2.82 21.10
C ILE A 62 -3.85 -4.23 21.70
N ALA A 63 -5.03 -4.70 22.12
CA ALA A 63 -5.24 -6.09 22.46
C ALA A 63 -5.39 -6.86 21.14
N VAL A 64 -4.34 -7.60 20.75
CA VAL A 64 -4.46 -8.63 19.72
C VAL A 64 -4.80 -9.92 20.46
N ASP A 65 -6.03 -10.40 20.27
CA ASP A 65 -6.37 -11.80 20.53
C ASP A 65 -5.60 -12.65 19.51
N VAL A 66 -4.40 -13.08 19.91
CA VAL A 66 -3.66 -14.11 19.19
C VAL A 66 -4.17 -15.44 19.75
N PRO A 67 -5.01 -16.20 19.01
CA PRO A 67 -5.22 -17.59 19.39
C PRO A 67 -3.86 -18.27 19.31
N VAL A 68 -3.31 -18.65 20.46
CA VAL A 68 -2.10 -19.47 20.56
C VAL A 68 -2.42 -20.75 19.80
N PRO A 69 -1.79 -21.05 18.65
CA PRO A 69 -2.03 -22.32 17.99
C PRO A 69 -1.55 -23.40 18.95
N ALA A 70 -2.47 -24.29 19.33
CA ALA A 70 -2.14 -25.48 20.08
C ALA A 70 -0.95 -26.17 19.41
N ASN A 71 0.07 -26.47 20.19
CA ASN A 71 1.29 -27.11 19.75
C ASN A 71 0.92 -28.48 19.17
N ARG A 72 0.68 -28.54 17.85
CA ARG A 72 0.35 -29.80 17.17
C ARG A 72 1.62 -30.64 17.16
N GLU A 73 1.77 -31.51 18.15
CA GLU A 73 2.76 -32.59 18.17
C GLU A 73 2.51 -33.50 16.96
N ARG A 74 3.17 -33.20 15.83
CA ARG A 74 3.16 -34.07 14.67
C ARG A 74 4.00 -35.30 15.00
N LYS A 75 3.34 -36.42 15.35
CA LYS A 75 3.97 -37.74 15.43
C LYS A 75 4.40 -38.18 14.03
N GLY A 76 5.66 -37.91 13.68
CA GLY A 76 6.26 -38.36 12.43
C GLY A 76 7.72 -37.94 12.30
N LYS A 77 8.54 -38.78 11.65
CA LYS A 77 9.94 -38.44 11.35
C LYS A 77 9.97 -37.26 10.36
N LEU A 78 10.33 -36.07 10.85
CA LEU A 78 10.45 -34.87 10.04
C LEU A 78 11.52 -35.10 8.96
N ARG A 79 11.12 -35.05 7.69
CA ARG A 79 12.01 -35.27 6.56
C ARG A 79 12.84 -34.02 6.33
N ASP A 80 14.15 -34.13 6.49
CA ASP A 80 15.10 -33.05 6.29
C ASP A 80 15.17 -32.64 4.79
N PRO A 81 14.69 -31.44 4.42
CA PRO A 81 14.65 -31.01 3.03
C PRO A 81 16.04 -30.67 2.45
N PHE A 82 17.09 -30.61 3.30
CA PHE A 82 18.44 -30.26 2.87
C PHE A 82 19.35 -31.46 2.66
N LYS A 83 18.87 -32.68 2.91
CA LYS A 83 19.56 -33.90 2.50
C LYS A 83 19.30 -34.17 1.02
N GLN A 84 20.12 -33.55 0.17
CA GLN A 84 20.19 -33.86 -1.26
C GLN A 84 20.42 -35.37 -1.43
N ARG A 85 19.42 -36.08 -1.97
CA ARG A 85 19.58 -37.48 -2.35
C ARG A 85 20.62 -37.52 -3.45
N LYS A 86 21.80 -38.09 -3.14
CA LYS A 86 22.88 -38.29 -4.10
C LYS A 86 22.31 -38.96 -5.35
N ALA A 87 22.26 -38.23 -6.46
CA ALA A 87 21.94 -38.81 -7.75
C ALA A 87 23.01 -39.85 -8.10
N LYS A 88 22.58 -41.04 -8.48
CA LYS A 88 23.45 -42.13 -8.90
C LYS A 88 24.27 -41.65 -10.10
N ALA A 89 25.59 -41.65 -9.97
CA ALA A 89 26.52 -41.22 -11.01
C ALA A 89 26.34 -42.08 -12.28
N ALA A 90 26.18 -41.42 -13.42
CA ALA A 90 26.32 -42.03 -14.73
C ALA A 90 27.81 -42.34 -15.00
N PRO A 91 28.13 -43.46 -15.67
CA PRO A 91 29.51 -43.86 -15.89
C PRO A 91 30.26 -42.90 -16.83
N ALA A 92 31.55 -42.78 -16.52
CA ALA A 92 32.51 -41.81 -17.03
C ALA A 92 32.76 -41.91 -18.55
N ALA A 93 32.83 -40.75 -19.20
CA ALA A 93 33.56 -40.57 -20.45
C ALA A 93 34.87 -39.81 -20.16
N THR A 94 35.93 -40.34 -20.74
CA THR A 94 37.35 -40.10 -20.50
C THR A 94 37.79 -38.68 -20.86
N ALA A 95 38.79 -38.20 -20.11
CA ALA A 95 39.41 -36.89 -20.18
C ALA A 95 40.12 -36.56 -21.51
N ALA A 96 40.19 -35.27 -21.84
CA ALA A 96 41.35 -34.65 -22.47
C ALA A 96 41.48 -33.18 -22.07
N SER A 97 42.58 -32.85 -21.38
CA SER A 97 43.06 -31.50 -21.12
C SER A 97 43.52 -30.83 -22.41
N SER A 98 43.30 -29.51 -22.53
CA SER A 98 44.31 -28.58 -23.04
C SER A 98 43.92 -27.14 -22.72
N ALA A 99 44.85 -26.43 -22.09
CA ALA A 99 44.82 -24.99 -21.92
C ALA A 99 45.18 -24.28 -23.23
N ILE A 100 44.57 -23.13 -23.52
CA ILE A 100 45.21 -22.07 -24.32
C ILE A 100 44.61 -20.69 -24.04
N THR A 101 45.53 -19.74 -24.04
CA THR A 101 45.44 -18.30 -23.75
C THR A 101 45.00 -17.51 -24.99
N ALA A 102 44.31 -16.39 -24.75
CA ALA A 102 44.22 -15.12 -25.52
C ALA A 102 43.97 -15.10 -27.06
N LYS A 103 43.05 -14.24 -27.49
CA LYS A 103 43.28 -13.01 -28.30
C LYS A 103 42.06 -12.63 -29.17
N ALA A 104 41.87 -11.32 -29.32
CA ALA A 104 40.83 -10.62 -30.08
C ALA A 104 40.89 -10.81 -31.61
N ALA A 105 39.75 -10.64 -32.29
CA ALA A 105 39.49 -9.61 -33.34
C ALA A 105 38.27 -9.95 -34.24
N SER A 106 37.45 -8.92 -34.50
CA SER A 106 36.71 -8.51 -35.73
C SER A 106 36.17 -9.50 -36.78
N GLY A 107 34.96 -9.17 -37.27
CA GLY A 107 34.34 -9.55 -38.57
C GLY A 107 32.84 -9.82 -38.37
N ALA A 108 31.86 -8.98 -38.76
CA ALA A 108 31.45 -8.46 -40.07
C ALA A 108 30.84 -9.53 -41.01
N ASP A 109 29.68 -9.15 -41.58
CA ASP A 109 28.89 -9.78 -42.65
C ASP A 109 28.05 -11.03 -42.23
N ASP A 110 26.82 -11.26 -42.70
CA ASP A 110 26.14 -10.81 -43.91
C ASP A 110 24.60 -10.95 -43.77
N ALA A 111 23.88 -10.35 -44.71
CA ALA A 111 22.43 -10.22 -44.79
C ALA A 111 21.69 -11.54 -45.08
N ASP A 112 20.44 -11.64 -44.62
CA ASP A 112 19.45 -12.51 -45.27
C ASP A 112 18.10 -11.78 -45.39
N ALA A 113 17.68 -11.63 -46.65
CA ALA A 113 16.47 -10.98 -47.10
C ALA A 113 15.41 -12.06 -47.43
N GLY A 114 14.33 -12.11 -46.65
CA GLY A 114 13.19 -12.99 -46.89
C GLY A 114 11.94 -12.18 -47.25
N SER A 115 11.63 -12.14 -48.54
CA SER A 115 10.45 -11.51 -49.15
C SER A 115 9.20 -12.41 -49.16
N PHE A 116 8.04 -11.74 -49.31
CA PHE A 116 6.73 -12.17 -49.89
C PHE A 116 5.63 -12.75 -48.97
N PRO A 117 4.34 -12.64 -49.34
CA PRO A 117 3.67 -11.66 -50.21
C PRO A 117 2.36 -11.06 -49.64
N ALA A 118 1.90 -10.03 -50.36
CA ALA A 118 0.61 -9.37 -50.24
C ALA A 118 -0.59 -10.25 -50.66
N GLY A 119 -1.74 -10.03 -50.00
CA GLY A 119 -3.03 -10.55 -50.42
C GLY A 119 -4.10 -9.46 -50.30
N SER A 120 -4.64 -9.04 -51.44
CA SER A 120 -5.79 -8.12 -51.57
C SER A 120 -7.03 -8.92 -52.02
N GLY A 121 -8.22 -8.52 -51.57
CA GLY A 121 -9.51 -8.99 -52.10
C GLY A 121 -10.63 -8.77 -51.07
N ALA A 122 -11.38 -7.66 -51.15
CA ALA A 122 -12.60 -7.44 -51.95
C ALA A 122 -13.90 -7.84 -51.20
N ALA A 123 -14.75 -6.84 -50.96
CA ALA A 123 -16.14 -6.94 -50.51
C ALA A 123 -17.08 -7.38 -51.67
N PRO A 124 -18.32 -7.86 -51.41
CA PRO A 124 -19.46 -6.93 -51.32
C PRO A 124 -20.62 -7.36 -50.38
N SER A 125 -21.58 -6.44 -50.23
CA SER A 125 -22.78 -6.44 -49.39
C SER A 125 -23.92 -7.37 -49.86
N GLY A 126 -24.80 -7.78 -48.93
CA GLY A 126 -26.14 -8.34 -49.20
C GLY A 126 -27.02 -8.41 -47.92
N PRO A 127 -28.35 -8.17 -47.99
CA PRO A 127 -29.22 -7.96 -46.81
C PRO A 127 -30.04 -9.19 -46.34
N MET A 128 -30.48 -9.11 -45.06
CA MET A 128 -31.53 -9.78 -44.23
C MET A 128 -32.53 -10.78 -44.89
N PRO A 129 -33.18 -11.76 -44.17
CA PRO A 129 -33.83 -11.60 -42.84
C PRO A 129 -33.87 -12.82 -41.86
N SER A 130 -34.33 -12.48 -40.64
CA SER A 130 -34.96 -13.23 -39.52
C SER A 130 -34.91 -14.76 -39.44
N ASP A 131 -34.47 -15.31 -38.29
CA ASP A 131 -35.21 -16.37 -37.58
C ASP A 131 -34.73 -16.63 -36.14
N VAL A 132 -35.61 -17.28 -35.39
CA VAL A 132 -35.82 -17.34 -33.93
C VAL A 132 -34.88 -18.32 -33.15
N THR A 133 -34.56 -17.92 -31.91
CA THR A 133 -34.06 -18.57 -30.65
C THR A 133 -33.91 -20.12 -30.55
N PRO A 134 -32.89 -20.66 -29.83
CA PRO A 134 -33.01 -21.06 -28.40
C PRO A 134 -31.69 -20.88 -27.55
N PRO A 135 -31.67 -21.11 -26.20
CA PRO A 135 -30.68 -20.53 -25.29
C PRO A 135 -29.31 -21.22 -25.30
N ALA A 136 -28.24 -20.42 -25.25
CA ALA A 136 -26.87 -20.89 -25.22
C ALA A 136 -26.47 -21.40 -23.83
N SER A 137 -26.11 -22.68 -23.80
CA SER A 137 -25.38 -23.37 -22.73
C SER A 137 -24.05 -22.67 -22.43
N SER A 138 -23.83 -22.32 -21.16
CA SER A 138 -22.59 -21.82 -20.61
C SER A 138 -21.46 -22.85 -20.74
N GLY A 139 -20.64 -22.70 -21.78
CA GLY A 139 -19.38 -23.42 -21.94
C GLY A 139 -18.26 -22.83 -21.08
N PRO A 140 -17.29 -23.64 -20.63
CA PRO A 140 -16.16 -23.18 -19.81
C PRO A 140 -15.27 -22.21 -20.60
N SER A 141 -15.09 -21.00 -20.07
CA SER A 141 -14.20 -20.00 -20.62
C SER A 141 -12.78 -20.54 -20.78
N ALA A 142 -12.31 -20.57 -22.02
CA ALA A 142 -10.91 -20.86 -22.35
C ALA A 142 -9.99 -19.83 -21.65
N PRO A 143 -8.82 -20.24 -21.14
CA PRO A 143 -7.85 -19.30 -20.57
C PRO A 143 -7.45 -18.27 -21.63
N ALA A 144 -7.56 -16.97 -21.29
CA ALA A 144 -7.06 -15.91 -22.14
C ALA A 144 -5.57 -16.12 -22.40
N ALA A 145 -5.17 -16.07 -23.68
CA ALA A 145 -3.78 -16.10 -24.08
C ALA A 145 -3.03 -14.90 -23.45
N PRO A 146 -1.77 -15.07 -23.00
CA PRO A 146 -1.01 -13.97 -22.43
C PRO A 146 -0.76 -12.90 -23.50
N ASP A 147 -1.19 -11.66 -23.21
CA ASP A 147 -0.94 -10.48 -24.03
C ASP A 147 0.57 -10.33 -24.31
N ALA A 148 0.96 -10.48 -25.58
CA ALA A 148 2.36 -10.52 -26.01
C ALA A 148 3.03 -9.13 -26.12
N ASP A 149 2.33 -8.03 -25.81
CA ASP A 149 2.77 -6.67 -26.13
C ASP A 149 2.91 -5.73 -24.93
N ALA A 150 3.15 -6.25 -23.72
CA ALA A 150 3.58 -5.38 -22.61
C ALA A 150 4.97 -4.81 -22.93
N PRO A 151 5.13 -3.47 -23.08
CA PRO A 151 6.42 -2.86 -23.38
C PRO A 151 7.41 -3.22 -22.27
N LYS A 152 8.49 -3.93 -22.62
CA LYS A 152 9.54 -4.27 -21.66
C LYS A 152 10.21 -2.98 -21.22
N ALA A 153 10.24 -2.73 -19.91
CA ALA A 153 10.97 -1.59 -19.36
C ALA A 153 12.47 -1.69 -19.72
N ASP A 154 13.04 -0.60 -20.21
CA ASP A 154 14.44 -0.52 -20.59
C ASP A 154 15.33 -0.61 -19.34
N ALA A 155 16.55 -1.14 -19.49
CA ALA A 155 17.46 -1.34 -18.37
C ALA A 155 17.83 -0.04 -17.64
N LYS A 156 17.64 1.12 -18.29
CA LYS A 156 17.91 2.46 -17.75
C LYS A 156 16.67 3.20 -17.22
N ASP A 157 15.47 2.67 -17.44
CA ASP A 157 14.23 3.34 -17.05
C ASP A 157 14.04 3.41 -15.54
N LEU A 158 13.69 4.55 -15.00
CA LEU A 158 13.28 4.69 -13.61
C LEU A 158 11.99 5.50 -13.50
N TYR A 159 11.32 5.35 -12.37
CA TYR A 159 10.07 6.06 -12.10
C TYR A 159 10.22 6.93 -10.86
N ARG A 160 9.81 8.19 -10.97
CA ARG A 160 9.70 9.13 -9.86
C ARG A 160 8.27 9.56 -9.68
N ILE A 161 7.85 9.72 -8.43
CA ILE A 161 6.53 10.25 -8.13
C ILE A 161 6.62 11.57 -7.37
N SER A 162 5.65 12.45 -7.63
CA SER A 162 5.40 13.63 -6.81
C SER A 162 3.96 13.60 -6.33
N LEU A 163 3.75 13.96 -5.07
CA LEU A 163 2.44 14.01 -4.45
C LEU A 163 2.28 15.21 -3.54
N ARG A 164 1.03 15.55 -3.20
CA ARG A 164 0.71 16.50 -2.14
C ARG A 164 0.07 15.72 -1.00
N PHE A 165 0.52 15.96 0.21
CA PHE A 165 -0.02 15.26 1.39
C PHE A 165 -0.06 16.18 2.59
N GLY A 166 -1.08 16.02 3.43
CA GLY A 166 -1.22 16.72 4.70
C GLY A 166 -2.65 16.71 5.20
N ARG A 167 -2.92 17.46 6.26
CA ARG A 167 -4.29 17.73 6.70
C ARG A 167 -5.02 18.52 5.59
N THR A 168 -6.33 18.32 5.46
CA THR A 168 -7.15 19.07 4.49
C THR A 168 -6.90 20.58 4.64
N GLY A 169 -6.64 21.27 3.52
CA GLY A 169 -6.27 22.70 3.50
C GLY A 169 -4.81 23.03 3.88
N LYS A 170 -4.01 22.07 4.33
CA LYS A 170 -2.59 22.23 4.72
C LYS A 170 -1.67 21.22 4.03
N LEU A 171 -1.85 21.06 2.72
CA LEU A 171 -1.08 20.11 1.91
C LEU A 171 0.35 20.58 1.68
N ARG A 172 1.30 19.64 1.72
CA ARG A 172 2.71 19.86 1.37
C ARG A 172 3.08 18.99 0.18
N THR A 173 3.74 19.58 -0.80
CA THR A 173 4.27 18.83 -1.95
C THR A 173 5.53 18.07 -1.54
N ARG A 174 5.55 16.77 -1.84
CA ARG A 174 6.71 15.89 -1.73
C ARG A 174 7.07 15.44 -3.15
N ARG A 175 8.29 15.74 -3.57
CA ARG A 175 8.83 15.35 -4.89
C ARG A 175 9.78 14.18 -4.71
N ASP A 176 9.88 13.36 -5.75
CA ASP A 176 10.79 12.21 -5.79
C ASP A 176 10.67 11.33 -4.52
N LEU A 177 9.44 10.94 -4.20
CA LEU A 177 9.19 10.15 -2.99
C LEU A 177 9.90 8.79 -3.08
N ALA A 178 10.71 8.45 -2.07
CA ALA A 178 11.39 7.17 -2.02
C ALA A 178 10.40 6.03 -1.74
N ARG A 179 10.69 4.84 -2.27
CA ARG A 179 9.89 3.66 -1.94
C ARG A 179 9.90 3.42 -0.43
N LEU A 180 8.82 2.88 0.10
CA LEU A 180 8.57 2.65 1.51
C LEU A 180 8.52 3.92 2.37
N THR A 181 8.47 5.14 1.82
CA THR A 181 8.39 6.33 2.68
C THR A 181 7.10 6.31 3.52
N PRO A 182 7.21 6.34 4.87
CA PRO A 182 6.06 6.45 5.77
C PRO A 182 5.52 7.88 5.79
N LEU A 183 4.20 8.01 5.82
CA LEU A 183 3.48 9.27 5.86
C LEU A 183 2.39 9.22 6.96
N PRO A 184 2.13 10.33 7.69
CA PRO A 184 2.78 11.64 7.61
C PRO A 184 4.21 11.67 8.15
N THR A 185 4.51 10.83 9.13
CA THR A 185 5.80 10.76 9.83
C THR A 185 6.15 9.31 10.15
N VAL A 186 7.42 9.08 10.49
CA VAL A 186 7.94 7.76 10.88
C VAL A 186 7.31 7.26 12.18
N ASP A 187 7.07 8.14 13.15
CA ASP A 187 6.56 7.76 14.48
C ASP A 187 5.07 7.39 14.47
N ASN A 188 4.31 7.93 13.52
CA ASN A 188 2.87 7.75 13.44
C ASN A 188 2.39 7.57 11.99
N PRO A 189 2.90 6.56 11.28
CA PRO A 189 2.53 6.31 9.90
C PRO A 189 1.17 5.61 9.86
N PHE A 190 0.28 6.10 9.01
CA PHE A 190 -0.92 5.33 8.64
C PHE A 190 -0.95 5.06 7.13
N PHE A 191 0.11 5.46 6.43
CA PHE A 191 0.22 5.35 4.99
C PHE A 191 1.68 5.15 4.58
N VAL A 192 1.96 4.19 3.69
CA VAL A 192 3.33 3.91 3.22
C VAL A 192 3.33 3.76 1.70
N PHE A 193 4.19 4.51 1.01
CA PHE A 193 4.33 4.38 -0.44
C PHE A 193 5.05 3.09 -0.83
N LEU A 194 4.39 2.15 -1.51
CA LEU A 194 5.00 0.86 -1.84
C LEU A 194 5.79 0.87 -3.15
N GLY A 195 5.41 1.72 -4.10
CA GLY A 195 6.04 1.80 -5.43
C GLY A 195 5.04 2.12 -6.55
N VAL A 196 5.55 2.17 -7.78
CA VAL A 196 4.73 2.35 -9.00
C VAL A 196 4.39 0.98 -9.56
N LEU A 197 3.12 0.75 -9.89
CA LEU A 197 2.65 -0.51 -10.48
C LEU A 197 3.21 -0.68 -11.90
N GLU A 198 3.35 -1.94 -12.33
CA GLU A 198 3.66 -2.30 -13.71
C GLU A 198 2.79 -1.51 -14.71
N GLY A 199 3.42 -1.08 -15.80
CA GLY A 199 2.85 -0.14 -16.76
C GLY A 199 3.02 1.34 -16.40
N GLY A 200 3.53 1.67 -15.21
CA GLY A 200 3.99 3.03 -14.88
C GLY A 200 2.88 4.07 -14.67
N LYS A 201 1.62 3.66 -14.61
CA LYS A 201 0.45 4.56 -14.59
C LYS A 201 -0.20 4.74 -13.22
N ARG A 202 0.14 3.88 -12.25
CA ARG A 202 -0.46 3.91 -10.90
C ARG A 202 0.61 3.83 -9.84
N ALA A 203 0.45 4.58 -8.75
CA ALA A 203 1.22 4.41 -7.53
C ALA A 203 0.40 3.57 -6.54
N VAL A 204 1.07 2.68 -5.83
CA VAL A 204 0.47 1.81 -4.82
C VAL A 204 0.93 2.25 -3.45
N PHE A 205 -0.01 2.32 -2.53
CA PHE A 205 0.25 2.68 -1.15
C PHE A 205 -0.41 1.68 -0.22
N LEU A 206 0.24 1.42 0.90
CA LEU A 206 -0.28 0.65 2.02
C LEU A 206 -1.01 1.60 2.96
N VAL A 207 -2.20 1.19 3.41
CA VAL A 207 -3.08 1.96 4.27
C VAL A 207 -3.26 1.19 5.58
N SER A 208 -3.14 1.88 6.71
CA SER A 208 -3.41 1.31 8.01
C SER A 208 -4.91 1.05 8.21
N THR A 209 -5.26 0.03 8.99
CA THR A 209 -6.65 -0.40 9.21
C THR A 209 -7.48 0.59 10.03
N ASP A 210 -6.83 1.52 10.74
CA ASP A 210 -7.45 2.63 11.49
C ASP A 210 -7.75 3.85 10.62
N ALA A 211 -7.35 3.83 9.34
CA ALA A 211 -7.61 4.90 8.38
C ALA A 211 -8.73 4.52 7.41
N LYS A 212 -9.78 5.32 7.34
CA LYS A 212 -10.86 5.15 6.36
C LYS A 212 -10.56 5.97 5.12
N ALA A 213 -10.32 5.29 4.00
CA ALA A 213 -10.04 5.90 2.71
C ALA A 213 -11.35 6.23 1.95
N THR A 214 -11.45 7.45 1.42
CA THR A 214 -12.54 7.88 0.53
C THR A 214 -11.98 8.75 -0.60
N GLY A 215 -12.36 8.51 -1.84
CA GLY A 215 -11.87 9.28 -2.99
C GLY A 215 -11.88 8.51 -4.30
N ASP A 216 -10.99 8.92 -5.20
CA ASP A 216 -10.86 8.39 -6.55
C ASP A 216 -10.08 7.07 -6.60
N GLY A 217 -9.33 6.76 -5.54
CA GLY A 217 -8.45 5.61 -5.50
C GLY A 217 -9.17 4.27 -5.53
N VAL A 218 -8.45 3.26 -6.02
CA VAL A 218 -8.97 1.88 -6.04
C VAL A 218 -8.39 1.11 -4.86
N CYS A 219 -9.22 0.92 -3.85
CA CYS A 219 -8.91 0.10 -2.68
C CYS A 219 -8.87 -1.41 -3.01
N LYS A 220 -7.95 -2.10 -2.35
CA LYS A 220 -7.73 -3.54 -2.42
C LYS A 220 -7.62 -4.14 -1.01
N PRO A 221 -8.16 -5.36 -0.79
CA PRO A 221 -8.87 -6.19 -1.76
C PRO A 221 -10.24 -5.64 -2.18
N SER A 222 -10.88 -4.81 -1.35
CA SER A 222 -12.21 -4.24 -1.61
C SER A 222 -12.31 -2.80 -1.12
N ARG A 223 -13.40 -2.10 -1.46
CA ARG A 223 -13.66 -0.73 -0.99
C ARG A 223 -13.88 -0.63 0.52
N THR A 224 -14.40 -1.69 1.15
CA THR A 224 -14.71 -1.72 2.59
C THR A 224 -13.55 -2.26 3.44
N SER A 225 -12.62 -2.99 2.82
CA SER A 225 -11.39 -3.47 3.45
C SER A 225 -10.21 -2.96 2.63
N CYS A 226 -9.86 -1.70 2.83
CA CYS A 226 -8.80 -1.03 2.09
C CYS A 226 -7.46 -1.25 2.80
N GLN A 227 -6.71 -2.25 2.35
CA GLN A 227 -5.35 -2.50 2.83
C GLN A 227 -4.32 -1.78 1.96
N THR A 228 -4.54 -1.80 0.65
CA THR A 228 -3.73 -1.02 -0.29
C THR A 228 -4.64 -0.19 -1.18
N ILE A 229 -4.12 0.95 -1.63
CA ILE A 229 -4.81 1.83 -2.54
C ILE A 229 -3.93 2.12 -3.76
N GLU A 230 -4.56 2.11 -4.93
CA GLU A 230 -3.93 2.45 -6.19
C GLU A 230 -4.47 3.75 -6.74
N LEU A 231 -3.56 4.70 -6.98
CA LEU A 231 -3.88 6.04 -7.45
C LEU A 231 -3.21 6.31 -8.80
N ARG A 232 -3.91 7.03 -9.67
CA ARG A 232 -3.42 7.59 -10.93
C ARG A 232 -3.06 9.06 -10.75
N VAL A 233 -2.30 9.59 -11.69
CA VAL A 233 -2.00 11.02 -11.73
C VAL A 233 -3.31 11.81 -11.84
N GLY A 234 -3.50 12.77 -10.94
CA GLY A 234 -4.71 13.58 -10.81
C GLY A 234 -5.71 13.06 -9.79
N ASP A 235 -5.60 11.81 -9.33
CA ASP A 235 -6.50 11.25 -8.32
C ASP A 235 -6.26 11.91 -6.96
N THR A 236 -7.35 12.15 -6.23
CA THR A 236 -7.35 12.64 -4.85
C THR A 236 -8.00 11.61 -3.93
N GLU A 237 -7.37 11.40 -2.76
CA GLU A 237 -7.87 10.54 -1.71
C GLU A 237 -7.89 11.26 -0.36
N TYR A 238 -8.92 10.99 0.44
CA TYR A 238 -9.09 11.47 1.80
C TYR A 238 -8.99 10.30 2.78
N PHE A 239 -8.33 10.53 3.91
CA PHE A 239 -8.16 9.54 4.97
C PHE A 239 -8.65 10.11 6.29
N ASP A 240 -9.72 9.52 6.83
CA ASP A 240 -10.18 9.81 8.18
C ASP A 240 -9.48 8.86 9.15
N VAL A 241 -8.65 9.41 10.03
CA VAL A 241 -7.85 8.64 10.99
C VAL A 241 -8.30 8.96 12.41
N GLU A 242 -8.69 7.93 13.16
CA GLU A 242 -9.06 8.08 14.56
C GLU A 242 -7.82 8.33 15.41
N ARG A 243 -7.84 9.40 16.22
CA ARG A 243 -6.75 9.74 17.14
C ARG A 243 -7.32 10.02 18.53
N ALA A 244 -6.47 9.99 19.55
CA ALA A 244 -6.87 10.35 20.92
C ALA A 244 -7.47 11.77 21.03
N SER A 245 -7.10 12.69 20.13
CA SER A 245 -7.63 14.05 20.05
C SER A 245 -8.93 14.17 19.24
N GLY A 246 -9.52 13.05 18.80
CA GLY A 246 -10.62 13.00 17.84
C GLY A 246 -10.17 12.73 16.41
N PRO A 247 -11.12 12.51 15.49
CA PRO A 247 -10.84 12.15 14.10
C PRO A 247 -10.10 13.29 13.37
N VAL A 248 -9.08 12.93 12.61
CA VAL A 248 -8.32 13.87 11.77
C VAL A 248 -8.38 13.43 10.32
N GLN A 249 -8.85 14.32 9.46
CA GLN A 249 -8.85 14.09 8.02
C GLN A 249 -7.54 14.55 7.37
N TYR A 250 -6.96 13.65 6.58
CA TYR A 250 -5.83 13.92 5.69
C TYR A 250 -6.28 13.83 4.25
N GLN A 251 -5.55 14.53 3.38
CA GLN A 251 -5.74 14.49 1.94
C GLN A 251 -4.41 14.16 1.26
N LEU A 252 -4.51 13.37 0.20
CA LEU A 252 -3.43 12.95 -0.67
C LEU A 252 -3.82 13.23 -2.13
N ASP A 253 -2.99 13.98 -2.85
CA ASP A 253 -3.12 14.15 -4.30
C ASP A 253 -1.91 13.55 -5.00
N LEU A 254 -2.11 12.65 -5.95
CA LEU A 254 -1.02 12.14 -6.78
C LEU A 254 -0.77 13.09 -7.96
N VAL A 255 0.30 13.89 -7.88
CA VAL A 255 0.57 14.98 -8.83
C VAL A 255 1.24 14.48 -10.11
N SER A 256 2.18 13.55 -10.00
CA SER A 256 2.87 13.01 -11.18
C SER A 256 3.48 11.64 -10.93
N ILE A 257 3.54 10.84 -12.00
CA ILE A 257 4.41 9.68 -12.15
C ILE A 257 5.23 9.93 -13.42
N THR A 258 6.54 10.11 -13.27
CA THR A 258 7.44 10.44 -14.38
C THR A 258 8.33 9.24 -14.64
N LYS A 259 8.32 8.76 -15.90
CA LYS A 259 9.33 7.83 -16.41
C LYS A 259 10.55 8.64 -16.85
N GLU A 260 11.72 8.30 -16.36
CA GLU A 260 13.00 8.93 -16.72
C GLU A 260 13.98 7.85 -17.20
N GLU A 261 14.92 8.23 -18.07
CA GLU A 261 16.05 7.38 -18.43
C GLU A 261 17.29 7.84 -17.65
N ALA A 262 17.93 6.93 -16.92
CA ALA A 262 19.18 7.23 -16.23
C ALA A 262 20.35 7.38 -17.21
N GLY A 263 21.41 8.10 -16.80
CA GLY A 263 22.62 8.21 -17.60
C GLY A 263 23.33 6.86 -17.80
N SER A 264 23.15 5.93 -16.85
CA SER A 264 23.70 4.57 -16.94
C SER A 264 22.78 3.51 -16.32
N THR A 265 23.01 2.24 -16.66
CA THR A 265 22.29 1.12 -16.03
C THR A 265 22.59 1.02 -14.53
N SER A 266 23.82 1.30 -14.11
CA SER A 266 24.21 1.32 -12.69
C SER A 266 23.43 2.38 -11.91
N GLU A 267 23.30 3.58 -12.48
CA GLU A 267 22.52 4.67 -11.89
C GLU A 267 21.03 4.30 -11.80
N ALA A 268 20.46 3.70 -12.85
CA ALA A 268 19.08 3.21 -12.81
C ALA A 268 18.88 2.17 -11.70
N VAL A 269 19.81 1.22 -11.54
CA VAL A 269 19.75 0.21 -10.47
C VAL A 269 19.81 0.86 -9.09
N ALA A 270 20.72 1.82 -8.88
CA ALA A 270 20.82 2.55 -7.61
C ALA A 270 19.53 3.34 -7.31
N ALA A 271 18.97 4.03 -8.32
CA ALA A 271 17.73 4.78 -8.18
C ALA A 271 16.53 3.87 -7.87
N ARG A 272 16.39 2.73 -8.56
CA ARG A 272 15.34 1.73 -8.31
C ARG A 272 15.47 1.07 -6.93
N ALA A 273 16.69 0.94 -6.43
CA ALA A 273 16.95 0.40 -5.09
C ALA A 273 16.63 1.37 -3.96
N ARG A 274 16.46 2.67 -4.25
CA ARG A 274 16.20 3.71 -3.25
C ARG A 274 14.90 3.43 -2.50
N ALA A 275 15.04 3.21 -1.20
CA ALA A 275 13.92 3.06 -0.28
C ALA A 275 14.20 3.81 1.03
N SER A 276 13.15 4.26 1.70
CA SER A 276 13.22 4.82 3.04
C SER A 276 13.61 3.72 4.02
N LYS A 277 14.73 3.95 4.74
CA LYS A 277 15.18 3.06 5.81
C LYS A 277 14.16 3.02 6.95
N ASP A 278 13.68 4.20 7.36
CA ASP A 278 12.69 4.34 8.43
C ASP A 278 11.39 3.60 8.10
N GLY A 279 10.94 3.68 6.86
CA GLY A 279 9.77 2.94 6.42
C GLY A 279 9.96 1.44 6.35
N ALA A 280 11.17 0.98 5.96
CA ALA A 280 11.50 -0.44 6.05
C ALA A 280 11.45 -0.95 7.50
N GLU A 281 11.95 -0.17 8.45
CA GLU A 281 11.88 -0.49 9.88
C GLU A 281 10.44 -0.49 10.41
N VAL A 282 9.61 0.47 9.99
CA VAL A 282 8.16 0.48 10.31
C VAL A 282 7.47 -0.80 9.81
N LEU A 283 7.74 -1.22 8.57
CA LEU A 283 7.15 -2.44 8.01
C LEU A 283 7.67 -3.70 8.70
N GLU A 284 8.95 -3.74 9.06
CA GLU A 284 9.56 -4.85 9.81
C GLU A 284 8.95 -4.95 11.22
N ALA A 285 8.80 -3.81 11.91
CA ALA A 285 8.27 -3.74 13.27
C ALA A 285 6.78 -4.08 13.34
N ALA A 286 6.00 -3.69 12.33
CA ALA A 286 4.62 -4.13 12.20
C ALA A 286 4.55 -5.65 11.94
N GLY A 287 5.59 -6.24 11.33
CA GLY A 287 5.53 -7.57 10.77
C GLY A 287 4.75 -7.54 9.47
N ALA A 288 5.24 -8.25 8.45
CA ALA A 288 4.59 -8.31 7.14
C ALA A 288 3.12 -8.74 7.24
N ASP A 289 2.78 -9.54 8.25
CA ASP A 289 1.42 -10.02 8.52
C ASP A 289 0.50 -8.96 9.16
N ALA A 290 0.99 -8.06 10.03
CA ALA A 290 0.10 -7.13 10.76
C ALA A 290 -0.37 -5.94 9.93
N LEU A 291 0.26 -5.66 8.78
CA LEU A 291 -0.24 -4.70 7.79
C LEU A 291 -1.09 -5.37 6.71
N GLY A 292 -1.60 -6.58 6.99
CA GLY A 292 -2.50 -7.32 6.10
C GLY A 292 -1.78 -8.07 4.98
N GLY A 293 -0.47 -8.28 5.10
CA GLY A 293 0.35 -8.79 4.02
C GLY A 293 0.48 -7.75 2.91
N ILE A 294 1.69 -7.54 2.42
CA ILE A 294 1.88 -7.01 1.05
C ILE A 294 1.49 -8.11 0.03
N ASP A 295 0.61 -9.03 0.44
CA ASP A 295 0.18 -10.26 -0.21
C ASP A 295 -0.66 -9.84 -1.41
N GLY A 296 0.01 -9.62 -2.53
CA GLY A 296 -0.61 -9.02 -3.70
C GLY A 296 0.36 -8.17 -4.52
N TYR A 297 1.49 -7.74 -3.95
CA TYR A 297 2.49 -6.96 -4.67
C TYR A 297 3.91 -7.42 -4.40
N ARG A 298 4.69 -7.55 -5.48
CA ARG A 298 6.12 -7.83 -5.42
C ARG A 298 6.88 -6.71 -6.10
N PHE A 299 7.84 -6.12 -5.39
CA PHE A 299 8.74 -5.14 -5.99
C PHE A 299 9.84 -5.82 -6.81
N SER A 300 9.91 -5.48 -8.09
CA SER A 300 10.93 -5.96 -9.01
C SER A 300 12.11 -5.01 -9.02
N ARG A 301 13.23 -5.40 -8.39
CA ARG A 301 14.47 -4.59 -8.39
C ARG A 301 15.04 -4.37 -9.80
N ARG A 302 14.70 -5.25 -10.74
CA ARG A 302 15.14 -5.16 -12.13
C ARG A 302 14.46 -4.01 -12.86
N THR A 303 13.14 -3.87 -12.70
CA THR A 303 12.36 -2.85 -13.43
C THR A 303 12.08 -1.60 -12.60
N GLY A 304 12.18 -1.68 -11.26
CA GLY A 304 11.77 -0.61 -10.36
C GLY A 304 10.26 -0.48 -10.18
N LEU A 305 9.50 -1.49 -10.62
CA LEU A 305 8.03 -1.50 -10.59
C LEU A 305 7.50 -2.57 -9.63
N LEU A 306 6.27 -2.38 -9.17
CA LEU A 306 5.48 -3.37 -8.46
C LEU A 306 4.73 -4.24 -9.46
N GLU A 307 4.93 -5.54 -9.34
CA GLU A 307 4.17 -6.56 -10.05
C GLU A 307 3.06 -7.06 -9.12
N ARG A 308 1.86 -7.31 -9.65
CA ARG A 308 0.83 -7.97 -8.85
C ARG A 308 1.16 -9.44 -8.70
N THR A 309 1.21 -9.92 -7.48
CA THR A 309 1.22 -11.36 -7.23
C THR A 309 -0.22 -11.83 -7.12
N PRO A 310 -0.64 -12.86 -7.87
CA PRO A 310 -1.92 -13.49 -7.58
C PRO A 310 -1.88 -13.93 -6.13
N VAL A 311 -2.79 -13.40 -5.32
CA VAL A 311 -3.09 -14.00 -4.03
C VAL A 311 -3.56 -15.40 -4.37
N ALA A 312 -2.72 -16.40 -4.09
CA ALA A 312 -3.18 -17.78 -4.09
C ALA A 312 -4.38 -17.75 -3.16
N SER A 313 -5.57 -17.92 -3.73
CA SER A 313 -6.80 -18.06 -2.96
C SER A 313 -6.50 -19.15 -1.97
N ARG A 314 -6.20 -18.77 -0.72
CA ARG A 314 -6.19 -19.66 0.43
C ARG A 314 -7.65 -20.02 0.62
N ALA A 315 -8.17 -20.82 -0.32
CA ALA A 315 -9.44 -21.47 -0.20
C ALA A 315 -9.34 -22.20 1.13
N SER A 316 -10.24 -21.83 2.03
CA SER A 316 -10.42 -22.33 3.38
C SER A 316 -10.36 -23.86 3.37
N ALA A 317 -9.17 -24.43 3.46
CA ALA A 317 -8.98 -25.86 3.67
C ALA A 317 -9.33 -26.24 5.12
N ASP A 318 -9.59 -25.24 5.98
CA ASP A 318 -10.04 -25.43 7.36
C ASP A 318 -11.57 -25.49 7.51
N ASP A 319 -12.37 -25.18 6.47
CA ASP A 319 -13.85 -25.29 6.52
C ASP A 319 -14.39 -26.69 6.11
N ALA A 320 -13.54 -27.57 5.57
CA ALA A 320 -13.97 -28.90 5.10
C ALA A 320 -13.80 -30.03 6.15
N ALA A 321 -13.38 -29.72 7.38
CA ALA A 321 -13.07 -30.73 8.41
C ALA A 321 -13.98 -30.67 9.66
N GLY A 322 -15.10 -29.94 9.62
CA GLY A 322 -15.91 -29.65 10.82
C GLY A 322 -17.43 -29.82 10.69
N GLN A 323 -17.92 -30.63 9.75
CA GLN A 323 -19.35 -30.95 9.63
C GLN A 323 -19.56 -32.47 9.64
N ASP A 324 -19.24 -33.13 10.74
CA ASP A 324 -19.66 -34.52 11.02
C ASP A 324 -19.60 -34.75 12.53
N GLU A 325 -20.40 -34.02 13.32
CA GLU A 325 -20.79 -34.47 14.67
C GLU A 325 -22.04 -33.72 15.13
N ALA A 326 -23.17 -34.13 14.58
CA ALA A 326 -24.49 -33.87 15.13
C ALA A 326 -25.28 -35.18 15.09
N ASP A 327 -25.23 -35.96 16.17
CA ASP A 327 -26.38 -36.73 16.65
C ASP A 327 -26.09 -37.33 18.05
N ALA A 328 -26.68 -36.74 19.08
CA ALA A 328 -27.29 -37.45 20.21
C ALA A 328 -27.87 -36.43 21.22
N ALA A 329 -29.18 -36.50 21.38
CA ALA A 329 -29.99 -35.80 22.36
C ALA A 329 -29.59 -36.11 23.82
N GLU A 330 -29.85 -35.19 24.77
CA GLU A 330 -30.95 -35.29 25.75
C GLU A 330 -30.97 -34.06 26.70
N THR A 331 -32.16 -33.69 27.16
CA THR A 331 -32.55 -32.55 28.05
C THR A 331 -32.98 -33.14 29.43
N PRO A 332 -33.36 -32.44 30.54
CA PRO A 332 -33.12 -31.10 31.12
C PRO A 332 -32.57 -31.12 32.59
N ALA A 333 -32.21 -29.95 33.18
CA ALA A 333 -32.66 -29.48 34.51
C ALA A 333 -31.94 -28.18 34.99
N ASP A 334 -32.74 -27.33 35.64
CA ASP A 334 -32.52 -26.02 36.30
C ASP A 334 -31.77 -26.12 37.68
N PRO A 335 -31.58 -25.06 38.50
CA PRO A 335 -30.72 -23.87 38.39
C PRO A 335 -29.73 -23.73 39.59
N ALA A 336 -28.95 -22.62 39.58
CA ALA A 336 -28.41 -21.88 40.73
C ALA A 336 -26.93 -22.05 41.16
N ALA A 337 -26.31 -20.87 41.29
CA ALA A 337 -25.34 -20.42 42.29
C ALA A 337 -23.82 -20.56 42.04
N ALA A 338 -23.20 -19.36 42.13
CA ALA A 338 -21.92 -19.03 42.76
C ALA A 338 -20.60 -19.10 41.95
N GLY A 339 -19.91 -17.95 41.90
CA GLY A 339 -18.49 -17.89 42.26
C GLY A 339 -17.49 -17.50 41.18
N GLU A 340 -17.26 -16.19 41.01
CA GLU A 340 -15.92 -15.62 40.73
C GLU A 340 -14.92 -16.02 41.84
N PRO A 341 -13.57 -16.03 41.63
CA PRO A 341 -12.85 -14.97 40.91
C PRO A 341 -11.67 -15.39 40.00
N ALA A 342 -11.56 -14.68 38.87
CA ALA A 342 -10.38 -14.64 38.01
C ALA A 342 -9.43 -13.51 38.47
N VAL A 343 -8.55 -13.79 39.43
CA VAL A 343 -7.45 -12.88 39.83
C VAL A 343 -6.14 -13.65 39.88
N ALA A 344 -5.56 -13.96 38.72
CA ALA A 344 -4.19 -14.51 38.66
C ALA A 344 -3.41 -14.21 37.38
N GLN A 345 -4.05 -13.72 36.30
CA GLN A 345 -3.36 -13.53 35.01
C GLN A 345 -2.87 -12.08 34.74
N ALA A 346 -3.23 -11.11 35.57
CA ALA A 346 -2.80 -9.72 35.39
C ALA A 346 -1.34 -9.44 35.84
N ALA A 347 -0.75 -10.28 36.70
CA ALA A 347 0.55 -9.97 37.34
C ALA A 347 1.79 -10.34 36.49
N THR A 348 1.65 -11.13 35.42
CA THR A 348 2.77 -11.58 34.59
C THR A 348 3.04 -10.67 33.40
N ALA A 349 2.02 -9.99 32.87
CA ALA A 349 2.16 -9.02 31.78
C ALA A 349 2.94 -7.76 32.21
N ASP A 350 2.76 -7.33 33.45
CA ASP A 350 3.37 -6.11 33.99
C ASP A 350 4.91 -6.22 34.12
N ARG A 351 5.42 -7.41 34.52
CA ARG A 351 6.88 -7.66 34.61
C ARG A 351 7.58 -7.66 33.25
N ALA A 352 6.88 -7.98 32.16
CA ALA A 352 7.46 -7.96 30.82
C ALA A 352 7.60 -6.51 30.29
N GLN A 353 6.65 -5.64 30.62
CA GLN A 353 6.70 -4.22 30.24
C GLN A 353 7.80 -3.47 31.00
N ASP A 354 7.98 -3.71 32.30
CA ASP A 354 9.07 -3.08 33.08
C ASP A 354 10.46 -3.46 32.55
N LYS A 355 10.67 -4.72 32.12
CA LYS A 355 11.92 -5.15 31.50
C LYS A 355 12.21 -4.44 30.17
N ARG A 356 11.19 -4.21 29.33
CA ARG A 356 11.35 -3.50 28.04
C ARG A 356 11.64 -2.01 28.26
N LEU A 357 10.99 -1.37 29.23
CA LEU A 357 11.23 0.03 29.55
C LEU A 357 12.67 0.26 30.05
N ARG A 358 13.16 -0.62 30.95
CA ARG A 358 14.55 -0.55 31.46
C ARG A 358 15.59 -0.79 30.37
N ALA A 359 15.30 -1.65 29.39
CA ALA A 359 16.18 -1.87 28.25
C ALA A 359 16.27 -0.63 27.33
N ALA A 360 15.12 0.01 27.04
CA ALA A 360 15.06 1.23 26.23
C ALA A 360 15.79 2.40 26.90
N VAL A 361 15.59 2.61 28.21
CA VAL A 361 16.30 3.65 28.97
C VAL A 361 17.81 3.43 28.96
N ARG A 362 18.30 2.19 29.11
CA ARG A 362 19.74 1.89 28.97
C ARG A 362 20.29 2.18 27.58
N ALA A 363 19.52 1.94 26.52
CA ALA A 363 19.95 2.23 25.16
C ALA A 363 20.11 3.74 24.93
N VAL A 364 19.17 4.55 25.40
CA VAL A 364 19.23 6.02 25.31
C VAL A 364 20.42 6.57 26.09
N VAL A 365 20.62 6.12 27.34
CA VAL A 365 21.75 6.58 28.17
C VAL A 365 23.10 6.23 27.53
N ARG A 366 23.24 5.05 26.91
CA ARG A 366 24.46 4.69 26.17
C ARG A 366 24.66 5.54 24.93
N GLY A 367 23.59 5.87 24.20
CA GLY A 367 23.65 6.73 23.02
C GLY A 367 24.13 8.14 23.37
N VAL A 368 23.56 8.75 24.41
CA VAL A 368 23.95 10.10 24.88
C VAL A 368 25.40 10.12 25.39
N GLY A 369 25.83 9.07 26.12
CA GLY A 369 27.22 8.94 26.55
C GLY A 369 28.22 8.87 25.40
N ARG A 370 27.90 8.16 24.32
CA ARG A 370 28.76 8.11 23.12
C ARG A 370 28.80 9.44 22.37
N ALA A 371 27.68 10.16 22.29
CA ALA A 371 27.63 11.47 21.65
C ALA A 371 28.48 12.50 22.42
N LEU A 372 28.41 12.51 23.75
CA LEU A 372 29.23 13.40 24.59
C LEU A 372 30.72 13.07 24.52
N SER A 373 31.07 11.78 24.37
CA SER A 373 32.48 11.37 24.26
C SER A 373 33.11 11.64 22.89
N ALA A 374 32.31 11.96 21.87
CA ALA A 374 32.80 12.35 20.54
C ALA A 374 32.98 13.87 20.38
N VAL A 375 32.57 14.65 21.39
CA VAL A 375 32.66 16.12 21.40
C VAL A 375 33.82 16.62 22.29
N ARG A 376 34.53 15.71 22.95
CA ARG A 376 35.84 15.94 23.58
C ARG A 376 36.93 15.33 22.72
#